data_AF-A0A7C1I5D9-F1
#
_entry.id   AF-A0A7C1I5D9-F1
#
_cell.length_a   1.000
_cell.length_b   1.000
_cell.length_c   1.000
_cell.angle_alpha   90.00
_cell.angle_beta   90.00
_cell.angle_gamma   90.00
#
_symmetry.space_group_name_H-M   'P 1'
#
loop_
_entity.id
_entity.type
_entity.pdbx_description
1 polymer ?
#
loop_
_entity_poly.entity_id
_entity_poly.type
_entity_poly.pdbx_seq_one_letter_code
_entity_poly.pdbx_strand_id
1 'polypeptide(L)'
;MSDETPIVLRYENVTWVIDEGHRANVTAIYHLHNPTGERMNLTVFLPFTERIPDDVTLQQDGLLLACNRTNDGEPFYPSVWFACSIDAAATSMIKAAYTLRIEERSHRVVTDRYRCLYLAESGRHRNGSIEEAVFTFKIARDLYSYGLSGFQVTETADYVVAQATYANWTANANVEAVWYNINAYGKALFIVIPVALMVGAVLVVRTVRKKKKQPGAGESR
;
A
#
# COMPACT_ATOMS: atom_id res chain seq x y z
N MET A 1 4.25 -33.51 -16.93
CA MET A 1 4.29 -32.38 -17.88
C MET A 1 3.59 -31.24 -17.17
N SER A 2 4.24 -30.12 -16.88
CA SER A 2 3.54 -29.01 -16.22
C SER A 2 2.60 -28.36 -17.24
N ASP A 3 1.34 -28.20 -16.86
CA ASP A 3 0.30 -27.49 -17.62
C ASP A 3 0.56 -25.96 -17.57
N GLU A 4 1.77 -25.55 -17.97
CA GLU A 4 2.16 -24.15 -17.99
C GLU A 4 1.71 -23.51 -19.30
N THR A 5 0.90 -22.45 -19.19
CA THR A 5 0.51 -21.63 -20.34
C THR A 5 1.74 -20.97 -20.97
N PRO A 6 1.91 -20.99 -22.30
CA PRO A 6 3.05 -20.34 -22.98
C PRO A 6 2.96 -18.81 -22.98
N ILE A 7 1.93 -18.22 -22.37
CA ILE A 7 1.73 -16.76 -22.28
C ILE A 7 2.76 -16.15 -21.32
N VAL A 8 3.46 -15.13 -21.79
CA VAL A 8 4.49 -14.41 -21.02
C VAL A 8 3.93 -13.10 -20.48
N LEU A 9 4.08 -12.86 -19.18
CA LEU A 9 3.83 -11.55 -18.58
C LEU A 9 5.08 -10.68 -18.77
N ARG A 10 5.02 -9.69 -19.67
CA ARG A 10 6.20 -8.83 -19.98
C ARG A 10 6.32 -7.66 -19.03
N TYR A 11 5.20 -7.01 -18.74
CA TYR A 11 5.16 -5.79 -17.93
C TYR A 11 4.04 -5.86 -16.92
N GLU A 12 4.30 -5.39 -15.70
CA GLU A 12 3.24 -5.02 -14.77
C GLU A 12 3.47 -3.64 -14.15
N ASN A 13 2.38 -2.91 -13.97
CA ASN A 13 2.36 -1.65 -13.25
C ASN A 13 1.17 -1.61 -12.33
N VAL A 14 1.43 -1.51 -11.03
CA VAL A 14 0.41 -1.52 -10.00
C VAL A 14 0.52 -0.24 -9.20
N THR A 15 -0.50 0.59 -9.31
CA THR A 15 -0.61 1.86 -8.59
C THR A 15 -1.71 1.79 -7.54
N TRP A 16 -1.36 2.13 -6.31
CA TRP A 16 -2.27 2.30 -5.18
C TRP A 16 -2.37 3.78 -4.85
N VAL A 17 -3.60 4.31 -4.77
CA VAL A 17 -3.88 5.67 -4.31
C VAL A 17 -4.62 5.59 -2.98
N ILE A 18 -4.01 6.15 -1.94
CA ILE A 18 -4.47 6.10 -0.55
C ILE A 18 -4.78 7.53 -0.10
N ASP A 19 -6.00 7.97 -0.37
CA ASP A 19 -6.50 9.28 0.04
C ASP A 19 -7.11 9.26 1.46
N GLU A 20 -7.45 8.05 1.96
CA GLU A 20 -8.07 7.83 3.26
C GLU A 20 -7.38 6.68 3.99
N GLY A 21 -7.32 6.73 5.33
CA GLY A 21 -6.56 5.74 6.12
C GLY A 21 -7.10 4.30 6.10
N HIS A 22 -8.22 4.02 5.42
CA HIS A 22 -8.89 2.72 5.49
C HIS A 22 -9.13 2.06 4.13
N ARG A 23 -8.90 2.77 3.01
CA ARG A 23 -9.16 2.29 1.65
C ARG A 23 -8.08 2.76 0.68
N ALA A 24 -7.82 1.96 -0.33
CA ALA A 24 -6.93 2.27 -1.43
C ALA A 24 -7.61 1.97 -2.76
N ASN A 25 -7.54 2.94 -3.68
CA ASN A 25 -7.93 2.74 -5.08
C ASN A 25 -6.75 2.12 -5.80
N VAL A 26 -6.94 0.93 -6.36
CA VAL A 26 -5.88 0.18 -7.05
C VAL A 26 -6.14 0.18 -8.53
N THR A 27 -5.10 0.45 -9.31
CA THR A 27 -5.07 0.22 -10.75
C THR A 27 -3.88 -0.67 -11.06
N ALA A 28 -4.13 -1.84 -11.63
CA ALA A 28 -3.12 -2.77 -12.08
C ALA A 28 -3.19 -2.93 -13.59
N ILE A 29 -2.05 -2.80 -14.27
CA ILE A 29 -1.90 -2.95 -15.72
C ILE A 29 -0.91 -4.08 -15.97
N TYR A 30 -1.30 -5.02 -16.82
CA TYR A 30 -0.53 -6.21 -17.18
C TYR A 30 -0.41 -6.30 -18.69
N HIS A 31 0.80 -6.52 -19.21
CA HIS A 31 0.99 -6.79 -20.64
C HIS A 31 1.29 -8.28 -20.83
N LEU A 32 0.36 -8.97 -21.47
CA LEU A 32 0.44 -10.41 -21.74
C LEU A 32 0.83 -10.62 -23.20
N HIS A 33 1.94 -11.31 -23.43
CA HIS A 33 2.42 -11.66 -24.75
C HIS A 33 2.15 -13.12 -25.06
N ASN A 34 1.60 -13.37 -26.24
CA ASN A 34 1.48 -14.71 -26.80
C ASN A 34 2.64 -14.93 -27.78
N PRO A 35 3.65 -15.75 -27.42
CA PRO A 35 4.79 -16.03 -28.31
C PRO A 35 4.47 -17.09 -29.37
N THR A 36 3.27 -17.69 -29.35
CA THR A 36 2.91 -18.78 -30.24
C THR A 36 2.43 -18.27 -31.61
N GLY A 37 2.41 -19.18 -32.59
CA GLY A 37 1.90 -18.91 -33.93
C GLY A 37 0.37 -18.97 -34.05
N GLU A 38 -0.35 -19.17 -32.97
CA GLU A 38 -1.81 -19.32 -32.95
C GLU A 38 -2.47 -18.41 -31.91
N ARG A 39 -3.74 -18.07 -32.12
CA ARG A 39 -4.51 -17.31 -31.14
C ARG A 39 -4.76 -18.17 -29.90
N MET A 40 -4.56 -17.58 -28.73
CA MET A 40 -4.82 -18.24 -27.45
C MET A 40 -6.04 -17.65 -26.76
N ASN A 41 -6.90 -18.51 -26.23
CA ASN A 41 -8.01 -18.15 -25.35
C ASN A 41 -7.68 -18.57 -23.93
N LEU A 42 -7.78 -17.64 -22.99
CA LEU A 42 -7.34 -17.82 -21.62
C LEU A 42 -8.51 -17.54 -20.68
N THR A 43 -8.57 -18.31 -19.59
CA THR A 43 -9.29 -17.89 -18.39
C THR A 43 -8.27 -17.38 -17.40
N VAL A 44 -8.35 -16.10 -17.07
CA VAL A 44 -7.39 -15.45 -16.16
C VAL A 44 -8.06 -15.20 -14.83
N PHE A 45 -7.35 -15.52 -13.75
CA PHE A 45 -7.79 -15.30 -12.37
C PHE A 45 -7.01 -14.12 -11.78
N LEU A 46 -7.73 -13.22 -11.12
CA LEU A 46 -7.21 -12.13 -10.31
C LEU A 46 -7.52 -12.44 -8.84
N PRO A 47 -6.53 -12.91 -8.05
CA PRO A 47 -6.75 -13.33 -6.67
C PRO A 47 -6.77 -12.17 -5.68
N PHE A 48 -7.52 -12.34 -4.58
CA PHE A 48 -7.62 -11.42 -3.45
C PHE A 48 -7.39 -12.17 -2.14
N THR A 49 -6.71 -11.54 -1.18
CA THR A 49 -6.40 -12.17 0.13
C THR A 49 -7.60 -12.36 1.04
N GLU A 50 -8.64 -11.55 0.85
CA GLU A 50 -9.84 -11.53 1.68
C GLU A 50 -11.08 -11.54 0.78
N ARG A 51 -12.01 -10.60 0.99
CA ARG A 51 -13.22 -10.47 0.19
C ARG A 51 -12.90 -9.82 -1.17
N ILE A 52 -13.51 -10.34 -2.23
CA ILE A 52 -13.50 -9.73 -3.57
C ILE A 52 -14.24 -8.39 -3.52
N PRO A 53 -13.64 -7.28 -3.98
CA PRO A 53 -14.31 -5.98 -4.05
C PRO A 53 -15.56 -6.01 -4.94
N ASP A 54 -16.58 -5.24 -4.57
CA ASP A 54 -17.82 -5.18 -5.32
C ASP A 54 -17.67 -4.33 -6.62
N ASP A 55 -16.62 -3.52 -6.71
CA ASP A 55 -16.35 -2.51 -7.75
C ASP A 55 -15.22 -2.91 -8.74
N VAL A 56 -14.84 -4.18 -8.80
CA VAL A 56 -13.82 -4.65 -9.75
C VAL A 56 -14.25 -4.39 -11.20
N THR A 57 -13.40 -3.67 -11.92
CA THR A 57 -13.52 -3.43 -13.35
C THR A 57 -12.31 -4.00 -14.08
N LEU A 58 -12.57 -4.66 -15.21
CA LEU A 58 -11.55 -5.30 -16.04
C LEU A 58 -11.68 -4.84 -17.48
N GLN A 59 -10.56 -4.52 -18.11
CA GLN A 59 -10.48 -4.14 -19.51
C GLN A 59 -9.38 -4.91 -20.22
N GLN A 60 -9.63 -5.30 -21.46
CA GLN A 60 -8.61 -5.75 -22.40
C GLN A 60 -8.52 -4.73 -23.54
N ASP A 61 -7.34 -4.16 -23.73
CA ASP A 61 -7.07 -3.23 -24.83
C ASP A 61 -8.10 -2.07 -24.91
N GLY A 62 -8.59 -1.63 -23.73
CA GLY A 62 -9.59 -0.57 -23.56
C GLY A 62 -11.06 -1.02 -23.60
N LEU A 63 -11.34 -2.28 -23.95
CA LEU A 63 -12.68 -2.84 -23.96
C LEU A 63 -13.02 -3.47 -22.61
N LEU A 64 -14.20 -3.15 -22.06
CA LEU A 64 -14.69 -3.75 -20.82
C LEU A 64 -14.92 -5.26 -20.99
N LEU A 65 -14.40 -6.03 -20.04
CA LEU A 65 -14.57 -7.46 -19.97
C LEU A 65 -15.69 -7.83 -18.99
N ALA A 66 -16.46 -8.86 -19.35
CA ALA A 66 -17.31 -9.54 -18.39
C ALA A 66 -16.45 -10.36 -17.43
N CYS A 67 -16.75 -10.29 -16.14
CA CYS A 67 -16.03 -11.01 -15.12
C CYS A 67 -16.98 -11.70 -14.15
N ASN A 68 -16.56 -12.85 -13.63
CA ASN A 68 -17.29 -13.64 -12.65
C ASN A 68 -16.47 -13.76 -11.36
N ARG A 69 -17.15 -14.01 -10.24
CA ARG A 69 -16.53 -14.13 -8.92
C ARG A 69 -16.55 -15.58 -8.47
N THR A 70 -15.47 -16.05 -7.85
CA THR A 70 -15.39 -17.37 -7.22
C THR A 70 -14.66 -17.29 -5.90
N ASN A 71 -15.11 -18.04 -4.89
CA ASN A 71 -14.39 -18.17 -3.63
C ASN A 71 -13.36 -19.33 -3.64
N ASP A 72 -13.37 -20.14 -4.71
CA ASP A 72 -12.58 -21.36 -4.84
C ASP A 72 -11.46 -21.22 -5.89
N GLY A 73 -10.85 -20.04 -6.03
CA GLY A 73 -9.77 -19.83 -6.99
C GLY A 73 -8.51 -20.59 -6.59
N GLU A 74 -7.87 -21.31 -7.51
CA GLU A 74 -6.50 -21.83 -7.33
C GLU A 74 -5.49 -20.66 -7.28
N PRO A 75 -4.55 -20.58 -6.32
CA PRO A 75 -4.36 -21.39 -5.13
C PRO A 75 -5.09 -20.78 -3.92
N PHE A 76 -6.30 -21.25 -3.61
CA PHE A 76 -7.12 -20.92 -2.42
C PHE A 76 -7.43 -19.43 -2.15
N TYR A 77 -7.44 -18.57 -3.15
CA TYR A 77 -7.82 -17.16 -2.99
C TYR A 77 -9.18 -16.87 -3.63
N PRO A 78 -10.08 -16.15 -2.94
CA PRO A 78 -11.22 -15.53 -3.58
C PRO A 78 -10.76 -14.71 -4.80
N SER A 79 -11.33 -14.99 -5.95
CA SER A 79 -10.82 -14.51 -7.23
C SER A 79 -11.93 -13.99 -8.12
N VAL A 80 -11.60 -12.95 -8.90
CA VAL A 80 -12.36 -12.62 -10.11
C VAL A 80 -11.72 -13.38 -11.26
N TRP A 81 -12.53 -14.00 -12.11
CA TRP A 81 -12.04 -14.58 -13.35
C TRP A 81 -12.73 -13.98 -14.56
N PHE A 82 -11.99 -13.91 -15.66
CA PHE A 82 -12.45 -13.37 -16.93
C PHE A 82 -11.82 -14.14 -18.07
N ALA A 83 -12.56 -14.23 -19.18
CA ALA A 83 -12.03 -14.76 -20.42
C ALA A 83 -11.33 -13.64 -21.19
N CYS A 84 -10.15 -13.93 -21.74
CA CYS A 84 -9.47 -13.04 -22.68
C CYS A 84 -8.90 -13.86 -23.83
N SER A 85 -8.62 -13.18 -24.94
CA SER A 85 -8.01 -13.82 -26.10
C SER A 85 -6.84 -12.98 -26.58
N ILE A 86 -5.70 -13.61 -26.87
CA ILE A 86 -4.50 -12.94 -27.34
C ILE A 86 -4.11 -13.55 -28.68
N ASP A 87 -4.02 -12.71 -29.72
CA ASP A 87 -3.67 -13.15 -31.06
C ASP A 87 -2.24 -13.68 -31.14
N ALA A 88 -1.94 -14.42 -32.21
CA ALA A 88 -0.61 -14.99 -32.46
C ALA A 88 0.47 -13.90 -32.50
N ALA A 89 1.61 -14.14 -31.83
CA ALA A 89 2.73 -13.19 -31.73
C ALA A 89 2.33 -11.77 -31.21
N ALA A 90 1.17 -11.62 -30.57
CA ALA A 90 0.65 -10.32 -30.14
C ALA A 90 0.87 -10.06 -28.64
N THR A 91 0.71 -8.81 -28.23
CA THR A 91 0.66 -8.41 -26.82
C THR A 91 -0.67 -7.70 -26.56
N SER A 92 -1.38 -8.14 -25.53
CA SER A 92 -2.60 -7.48 -25.06
C SER A 92 -2.38 -6.87 -23.68
N MET A 93 -2.95 -5.69 -23.47
CA MET A 93 -3.00 -5.02 -22.19
C MET A 93 -4.25 -5.44 -21.44
N ILE A 94 -4.08 -5.94 -20.22
CA ILE A 94 -5.16 -6.12 -19.25
C ILE A 94 -5.05 -5.03 -18.20
N LYS A 95 -6.13 -4.29 -17.97
CA LYS A 95 -6.24 -3.30 -16.91
C LYS A 95 -7.31 -3.73 -15.91
N ALA A 96 -6.93 -3.82 -14.65
CA ALA A 96 -7.84 -4.02 -13.53
C ALA A 96 -7.90 -2.75 -12.68
N ALA A 97 -9.09 -2.34 -12.26
CA ALA A 97 -9.27 -1.27 -11.28
C ALA A 97 -10.32 -1.67 -10.24
N TYR A 98 -10.01 -1.46 -8.97
CA TYR A 98 -10.81 -1.91 -7.83
C TYR A 98 -10.40 -1.19 -6.53
N THR A 99 -11.27 -1.22 -5.52
CA THR A 99 -10.96 -0.66 -4.20
C THR A 99 -10.61 -1.75 -3.19
N LEU A 100 -9.49 -1.61 -2.48
CA LEU A 100 -9.11 -2.50 -1.38
C LEU A 100 -9.17 -1.80 -0.03
N ARG A 101 -9.47 -2.57 1.01
CA ARG A 101 -9.31 -2.12 2.39
C ARG A 101 -7.83 -2.12 2.76
N ILE A 102 -7.37 -1.08 3.46
CA ILE A 102 -6.02 -1.03 4.01
C ILE A 102 -6.00 -1.83 5.32
N GLU A 103 -5.01 -2.71 5.46
CA GLU A 103 -4.83 -3.48 6.69
C GLU A 103 -4.22 -2.59 7.78
N GLU A 104 -5.03 -2.20 8.75
CA GLU A 104 -4.58 -1.51 9.96
C GLU A 104 -4.12 -2.55 10.98
N ARG A 105 -2.80 -2.65 11.19
CA ARG A 105 -2.21 -3.73 11.98
C ARG A 105 -2.11 -3.44 13.47
N SER A 106 -2.08 -2.17 13.88
CA SER A 106 -2.05 -1.81 15.30
C SER A 106 -2.24 -0.31 15.48
N HIS A 107 -3.15 0.05 16.39
CA HIS A 107 -3.12 1.35 17.06
C HIS A 107 -2.16 1.27 18.25
N ARG A 108 -1.03 1.98 18.20
CA ARG A 108 -0.20 2.23 19.37
C ARG A 108 -0.59 3.55 20.00
N VAL A 109 -0.11 3.78 21.23
CA VAL A 109 -0.42 4.98 22.02
C VAL A 109 -0.19 6.29 21.24
N VAL A 110 0.78 6.32 20.31
CA VAL A 110 1.18 7.53 19.58
C VAL A 110 1.11 7.36 18.05
N THR A 111 1.11 6.13 17.54
CA THR A 111 1.23 5.86 16.10
C THR A 111 0.30 4.75 15.63
N ASP A 112 -0.28 4.94 14.45
CA ASP A 112 -1.04 3.93 13.73
C ASP A 112 -0.15 3.30 12.67
N ARG A 113 -0.25 1.98 12.49
CA ARG A 113 0.53 1.21 11.49
C ARG A 113 -0.40 0.72 10.38
N TYR A 114 -0.07 1.10 9.15
CA TYR A 114 -0.78 0.71 7.95
C TYR A 114 0.05 -0.26 7.10
N ARG A 115 -0.64 -1.11 6.33
CA ARG A 115 -0.03 -2.08 5.42
C ARG A 115 -0.88 -2.26 4.17
N CYS A 116 -0.22 -2.24 3.02
CA CYS A 116 -0.74 -2.75 1.76
C CYS A 116 0.10 -3.96 1.31
N LEU A 117 -0.57 -5.00 0.83
CA LEU A 117 0.07 -6.22 0.34
C LEU A 117 -0.37 -6.47 -1.11
N TYR A 118 0.60 -6.68 -1.99
CA TYR A 118 0.37 -7.15 -3.35
C TYR A 118 0.87 -8.60 -3.51
N LEU A 119 -0.04 -9.49 -3.95
CA LEU A 119 0.19 -10.93 -4.10
C LEU A 119 1.01 -11.28 -5.35
N ALA A 120 2.24 -10.79 -5.42
CA ALA A 120 3.16 -11.07 -6.52
C ALA A 120 3.49 -12.56 -6.67
N GLU A 121 3.54 -13.31 -5.57
CA GLU A 121 3.90 -14.73 -5.60
C GLU A 121 2.93 -15.58 -6.43
N SER A 122 1.70 -15.11 -6.64
CA SER A 122 0.73 -15.74 -7.56
C SER A 122 1.24 -15.77 -9.02
N GLY A 123 2.14 -14.85 -9.38
CA GLY A 123 2.84 -14.82 -10.66
C GLY A 123 3.90 -15.90 -10.83
N ARG A 124 4.34 -16.57 -9.74
CA ARG A 124 5.33 -17.67 -9.81
C ARG A 124 4.88 -18.84 -10.67
N HIS A 125 3.58 -19.00 -10.86
CA HIS A 125 2.99 -20.03 -11.72
C HIS A 125 3.10 -19.69 -13.21
N ARG A 126 3.53 -18.48 -13.57
CA ARG A 126 3.78 -18.09 -14.96
C ARG A 126 5.25 -18.30 -15.28
N ASN A 127 5.49 -18.84 -16.47
CA ASN A 127 6.82 -19.22 -16.91
C ASN A 127 7.65 -17.95 -17.16
N GLY A 128 8.78 -17.81 -16.45
CA GLY A 128 9.77 -16.77 -16.69
C GLY A 128 9.75 -15.55 -15.77
N SER A 129 10.77 -14.72 -15.91
CA SER A 129 10.87 -13.42 -15.27
C SER A 129 10.02 -12.38 -16.00
N ILE A 130 9.39 -11.48 -15.25
CA ILE A 130 8.70 -10.31 -15.78
C ILE A 130 9.77 -9.28 -16.17
N GLU A 131 9.78 -8.80 -17.41
CA GLU A 131 10.84 -7.89 -17.91
C GLU A 131 10.93 -6.63 -17.05
N GLU A 132 9.79 -6.03 -16.71
CA GLU A 132 9.71 -4.91 -15.78
C GLU A 132 8.42 -4.94 -14.96
N ALA A 133 8.56 -4.77 -13.65
CA ALA A 133 7.45 -4.64 -12.71
C ALA A 133 7.61 -3.35 -11.91
N VAL A 134 6.55 -2.53 -11.88
CA VAL A 134 6.54 -1.24 -11.18
C VAL A 134 5.41 -1.22 -10.16
N PHE A 135 5.75 -0.91 -8.92
CA PHE A 135 4.82 -0.77 -7.81
C PHE A 135 4.86 0.64 -7.27
N THR A 136 3.73 1.32 -7.28
CA THR A 136 3.62 2.71 -6.81
C THR A 136 2.54 2.81 -5.74
N PHE A 137 2.90 3.36 -4.59
CA PHE A 137 2.01 3.67 -3.48
C PHE A 137 1.99 5.19 -3.28
N LYS A 138 0.87 5.81 -3.63
CA LYS A 138 0.64 7.24 -3.50
C LYS A 138 -0.24 7.49 -2.28
N ILE A 139 0.36 7.97 -1.20
CA ILE A 139 -0.27 8.11 0.13
C ILE A 139 -0.49 9.59 0.41
N ALA A 140 -1.71 9.99 0.77
CA ALA A 140 -1.99 11.36 1.17
C ALA A 140 -1.06 11.81 2.31
N ARG A 141 -0.54 13.03 2.22
CA ARG A 141 0.55 13.51 3.06
C ARG A 141 0.21 13.47 4.56
N ASP A 142 -1.05 13.70 4.91
CA ASP A 142 -1.57 13.69 6.29
C ASP A 142 -1.71 12.28 6.90
N LEU A 143 -1.62 11.25 6.07
CA LEU A 143 -1.64 9.83 6.46
C LEU A 143 -0.24 9.23 6.64
N TYR A 144 0.83 10.01 6.44
CA TYR A 144 2.21 9.54 6.51
C TYR A 144 3.03 10.30 7.56
N SER A 145 3.87 9.57 8.28
CA SER A 145 4.90 10.13 9.17
C SER A 145 6.28 9.52 8.91
N TYR A 146 6.36 8.19 8.76
CA TYR A 146 7.61 7.48 8.43
C TYR A 146 7.32 6.04 7.95
N GLY A 147 8.31 5.37 7.35
CA GLY A 147 8.22 3.97 6.90
C GLY A 147 8.65 3.79 5.43
N LEU A 148 8.00 2.86 4.73
CA LEU A 148 8.19 2.56 3.30
C LEU A 148 9.61 2.10 2.94
N SER A 149 10.21 1.29 3.83
CA SER A 149 11.52 0.69 3.59
C SER A 149 11.50 -0.16 2.32
N GLY A 150 12.54 -0.04 1.49
CA GLY A 150 12.66 -0.75 0.20
C GLY A 150 12.05 -0.02 -0.99
N PHE A 151 11.50 1.18 -0.80
CA PHE A 151 10.94 2.00 -1.87
C PHE A 151 11.76 3.29 -2.06
N GLN A 152 11.82 3.77 -3.30
CA GLN A 152 12.20 5.15 -3.59
C GLN A 152 11.03 6.07 -3.20
N VAL A 153 11.24 6.92 -2.21
CA VAL A 153 10.20 7.82 -1.68
C VAL A 153 10.42 9.23 -2.19
N THR A 154 9.37 9.82 -2.78
CA THR A 154 9.31 11.22 -3.19
C THR A 154 8.15 11.90 -2.46
N GLU A 155 8.42 13.04 -1.82
CA GLU A 155 7.40 13.81 -1.11
C GLU A 155 6.98 15.04 -1.92
N THR A 156 5.68 15.30 -1.94
CA THR A 156 5.05 16.49 -2.52
C THR A 156 4.18 17.17 -1.47
N ALA A 157 3.56 18.30 -1.81
CA ALA A 157 2.64 18.98 -0.89
C ALA A 157 1.45 18.08 -0.48
N ASP A 158 0.89 17.35 -1.43
CA ASP A 158 -0.36 16.59 -1.22
C ASP A 158 -0.11 15.11 -0.94
N TYR A 159 1.01 14.55 -1.43
CA TYR A 159 1.27 13.12 -1.40
C TYR A 159 2.71 12.75 -1.06
N VAL A 160 2.86 11.57 -0.45
CA VAL A 160 4.09 10.79 -0.40
C VAL A 160 3.98 9.65 -1.40
N VAL A 161 4.87 9.62 -2.38
CA VAL A 161 4.91 8.61 -3.44
C VAL A 161 6.06 7.65 -3.17
N ALA A 162 5.77 6.40 -2.87
CA ALA A 162 6.74 5.32 -2.75
C ALA A 162 6.70 4.43 -3.98
N GLN A 163 7.84 4.26 -4.65
CA GLN A 163 7.96 3.44 -5.85
C GLN A 163 9.05 2.38 -5.71
N ALA A 164 8.75 1.17 -6.17
CA ALA A 164 9.73 0.11 -6.39
C ALA A 164 9.64 -0.36 -7.84
N THR A 165 10.79 -0.45 -8.51
CA THR A 165 10.90 -0.96 -9.88
C THR A 165 11.82 -2.18 -9.87
N TYR A 166 11.37 -3.27 -10.48
CA TYR A 166 12.11 -4.50 -10.60
C TYR A 166 12.30 -4.84 -12.08
N ALA A 167 13.55 -5.06 -12.49
CA ALA A 167 13.88 -5.52 -13.84
C ALA A 167 14.14 -7.04 -13.82
N ASN A 168 13.64 -7.76 -14.84
CA ASN A 168 13.72 -9.22 -14.94
C ASN A 168 13.27 -9.92 -13.64
N TRP A 169 12.15 -9.44 -13.10
CA TRP A 169 11.68 -9.82 -11.80
C TRP A 169 11.13 -11.24 -11.78
N THR A 170 11.64 -12.06 -10.88
CA THR A 170 11.03 -13.35 -10.54
C THR A 170 10.11 -13.11 -9.36
N ALA A 171 8.79 -13.19 -9.56
CA ALA A 171 7.78 -12.87 -8.57
C ALA A 171 7.73 -13.94 -7.45
N ASN A 172 8.78 -13.98 -6.63
CA ASN A 172 9.05 -15.00 -5.61
C ASN A 172 8.71 -14.55 -4.18
N ALA A 173 8.32 -13.29 -4.02
CA ALA A 173 7.88 -12.70 -2.77
C ALA A 173 6.85 -11.60 -3.04
N ASN A 174 5.88 -11.48 -2.15
CA ASN A 174 4.87 -10.42 -2.20
C ASN A 174 5.49 -9.04 -1.95
N VAL A 175 4.90 -8.01 -2.55
CA VAL A 175 5.33 -6.62 -2.34
C VAL A 175 4.52 -6.02 -1.21
N GLU A 176 5.19 -5.57 -0.15
CA GLU A 176 4.56 -5.04 1.05
C GLU A 176 4.98 -3.59 1.29
N ALA A 177 4.01 -2.67 1.30
CA ALA A 177 4.22 -1.28 1.70
C ALA A 177 3.71 -1.07 3.12
N VAL A 178 4.60 -0.70 4.04
CA VAL A 178 4.29 -0.44 5.46
C VAL A 178 4.68 0.98 5.83
N TRP A 179 3.75 1.72 6.41
CA TRP A 179 4.01 3.07 6.92
C TRP A 179 3.28 3.32 8.24
N TYR A 180 3.64 4.44 8.85
CA TYR A 180 3.12 4.86 10.14
C TYR A 180 2.58 6.28 10.05
N ASN A 181 1.49 6.55 10.77
CA ASN A 181 0.98 7.90 10.99
C ASN A 181 1.01 8.22 12.49
N ILE A 182 1.46 9.40 12.87
CA ILE A 182 1.28 9.88 14.25
C ILE A 182 -0.19 10.22 14.44
N ASN A 183 -0.85 9.49 15.33
CA ASN A 183 -2.28 9.64 15.56
C ASN A 183 -2.60 10.90 16.38
N ALA A 184 -3.90 11.21 16.54
CA ALA A 184 -4.35 12.42 17.23
C ALA A 184 -3.82 12.52 18.67
N TYR A 185 -3.76 11.40 19.39
CA TYR A 185 -3.19 11.33 20.74
C TYR A 185 -1.69 11.64 20.75
N GLY A 186 -0.94 11.06 19.80
CA GLY A 186 0.46 11.37 19.62
C GLY A 186 0.70 12.85 19.36
N LYS A 187 -0.07 13.45 18.44
CA LYS A 187 -0.03 14.89 18.14
C LYS A 187 -0.34 15.73 19.37
N ALA A 188 -1.34 15.36 20.17
CA ALA A 188 -1.68 16.06 21.40
C ALA A 188 -0.58 15.97 22.48
N LEU A 189 0.06 14.81 22.62
CA LEU A 189 1.13 14.59 23.60
C LEU A 189 2.35 15.49 23.33
N PHE A 190 2.70 15.70 22.06
CA PHE A 190 3.75 16.65 21.66
C PHE A 190 3.43 18.11 22.01
N ILE A 191 2.16 18.47 22.24
CA ILE A 191 1.75 19.82 22.64
C ILE A 191 1.63 19.92 24.17
N VAL A 192 0.99 18.94 24.80
CA VAL A 192 0.67 18.97 26.24
C VAL A 192 1.93 18.88 27.10
N ILE A 193 2.91 18.04 26.75
CA ILE A 193 4.12 17.87 27.56
C ILE A 193 4.94 19.18 27.62
N PRO A 194 5.29 19.84 26.48
CA PRO A 194 6.02 21.11 26.54
C PRO A 194 5.26 22.20 27.31
N VAL A 195 3.94 22.31 27.12
CA VAL A 195 3.12 23.31 27.83
C VAL A 195 3.12 23.05 29.33
N ALA A 196 2.92 21.80 29.76
CA ALA A 196 2.96 21.43 31.17
C ALA A 196 4.33 21.70 31.81
N LEU A 197 5.43 21.40 31.09
CA LEU A 197 6.79 21.70 31.54
C LEU A 197 7.04 23.20 31.68
N MET A 198 6.58 24.02 30.72
CA MET A 198 6.68 25.48 30.81
C MET A 198 5.89 26.04 32.00
N VAL A 199 4.66 25.57 32.21
CA VAL A 199 3.84 25.98 33.37
C VAL A 199 4.53 25.57 34.68
N GLY A 200 5.03 24.34 34.77
CA GLY A 200 5.79 23.86 35.92
C GLY A 200 7.02 24.73 36.22
N ALA A 201 7.81 25.06 35.20
CA ALA A 201 8.97 25.92 35.33
C ALA A 201 8.59 27.33 35.84
N VAL A 202 7.51 27.92 35.30
CA VAL A 202 7.00 29.23 35.76
C VAL A 202 6.55 29.17 37.22
N LEU A 203 5.87 28.10 37.64
CA LEU A 203 5.43 27.90 39.02
C LEU A 203 6.63 27.76 39.97
N VAL A 204 7.66 26.99 39.60
CA VAL A 204 8.92 26.86 40.36
C VAL A 204 9.64 28.20 40.48
N VAL A 205 9.77 28.96 39.39
CA VAL A 205 10.40 30.29 39.44
C VAL A 205 9.62 31.25 40.34
N ARG A 206 8.28 31.21 40.29
CA ARG A 206 7.41 32.03 41.15
C ARG A 206 7.53 31.65 42.63
N THR A 207 7.57 30.36 42.97
CA THR A 207 7.74 29.91 44.37
C THR A 207 9.13 30.24 44.91
N VAL A 208 10.19 30.09 44.12
CA VAL A 208 11.56 30.48 44.49
C VAL A 208 11.67 32.01 44.68
N ARG A 209 11.06 32.81 43.81
CA ARG A 209 11.02 34.28 43.97
C ARG A 209 10.23 34.72 45.20
N LYS A 210 9.13 34.03 45.54
CA LYS A 210 8.37 34.28 46.79
C LYS A 210 9.22 33.95 48.03
N LYS A 211 9.94 32.82 48.03
CA LYS A 211 10.87 32.47 49.12
C LYS A 211 12.02 33.49 49.27
N LYS A 212 12.58 34.00 48.18
CA LYS A 212 13.60 35.07 48.23
C LYS A 212 13.06 36.43 48.71
N LYS A 213 11.76 36.70 48.53
CA LYS A 213 11.11 37.95 48.96
C LYS A 213 10.55 37.91 50.39
N GLN A 214 10.64 36.78 51.09
CA GLN A 214 10.46 36.71 52.54
C GLN A 214 11.84 36.75 53.20
N PRO A 215 12.38 37.94 53.54
CA PRO A 215 13.42 38.02 54.56
C PRO A 215 12.80 37.56 55.89
N GLY A 216 13.61 36.90 56.71
CA GLY A 216 13.18 36.20 57.92
C GLY A 216 12.18 36.98 58.76
N ALA A 217 11.04 36.34 59.04
CA ALA A 217 10.28 36.66 60.23
C ALA A 217 11.07 36.09 61.42
N GLY A 218 11.76 36.97 62.15
CA GLY A 218 12.10 36.78 63.56
C GLY A 218 13.41 36.06 63.86
N GLU A 219 14.54 36.75 63.73
CA GLU A 219 15.51 36.74 64.83
C GLU A 219 15.17 37.94 65.72
N SER A 220 14.45 37.66 66.81
CA SER A 220 14.29 38.61 67.90
C SER A 220 14.47 37.86 69.22
N ARG A 221 15.71 37.99 69.72
CA ARG A 221 16.22 37.78 71.08
C ARG A 221 16.09 36.40 71.72
#